data_AF-F7V8V3-F1
#
_entry.id   AF-F7V8V3-F1
#
_cell.length_a   1.000
_cell.length_b   1.000
_cell.length_c   1.000
_cell.angle_alpha   90.00
_cell.angle_beta   90.00
_cell.angle_gamma   90.00
#
_symmetry.space_group_name_H-M   'P 1'
#
loop_
_entity.id
_entity.type
_entity.pdbx_description
1 polymer ?
#
loop_
_entity_poly.entity_id
_entity_poly.type
_entity_poly.pdbx_seq_one_letter_code
_entity_poly.pdbx_strand_id
1 'polypeptide(L)'
;MKKQVQGTAAQERRQTGRQKIHLTQILRHVIQLIALILMPGLFITAFSALRDVWQAVLKGSFTLSGLSSQLLVLAAVFPVTVIWGRFFCGYLCSFGAMGDLMGWISSKIRKKPLQMPPKADRALKFVKYGVLAFLVIAVWTLGMSIDTSVSPWNVFGVLVTLWKGGNIQSLASVGMVLLALILAGSLLVDRFFCRYLCPLGAVFALVSRIRLFRIFKKQPEACGSCRMCTIHCSMGISLNQTERVKDSECIACFRCMDVCPRSNMTSFAAPAIAGTAAAVAVGGIYFAGTYAVAGTSPAGQTEMSSEQGQYKDGTYTGSAQGYRGTTTVSVTVKNGNITDISIESTGDDAEFFNKAKNTVIQEILSEQTTKGVDTVSGATFSSNGIIQAVADALGITDSSDSARTDGSGSSGSDSGGSSDDTTGNSSDGSSGSDGGSSSDDSTDSSSENDSDGTSDSLDLSSVKDGTYTGTGTGLRGETKVSVTVKSHKITEITIESYEDDEQYFQAAQSGMISEILQQQSLSVDTVSGATFSSNGILEAVADALQVDFDNPNDSSSGEFSHGHGGHGDGGSFEGNGDYSGYSARG
;
A
#
# COMPACT_ATOMS: atom_id res chain seq x y z
N MET A 1 -39.82 -50.33 -35.50
CA MET A 1 -38.97 -50.47 -34.29
C MET A 1 -37.57 -49.83 -34.37
N LYS A 2 -37.25 -48.95 -35.33
CA LYS A 2 -35.93 -48.26 -35.40
C LYS A 2 -35.94 -46.76 -35.03
N LYS A 3 -37.08 -46.22 -34.57
CA LYS A 3 -37.25 -44.79 -34.24
C LYS A 3 -37.29 -44.45 -32.73
N GLN A 4 -37.18 -45.44 -31.85
CA GLN A 4 -37.22 -45.22 -30.40
C GLN A 4 -35.89 -45.42 -29.66
N VAL A 5 -34.82 -45.84 -30.33
CA VAL A 5 -33.51 -46.08 -29.70
C VAL A 5 -32.59 -44.85 -29.73
N GLN A 6 -32.92 -43.79 -30.49
CA GLN A 6 -32.14 -42.55 -30.54
C GLN A 6 -32.61 -41.47 -29.55
N GLY A 7 -33.74 -41.67 -28.86
CA GLY A 7 -34.30 -40.70 -27.91
C GLY A 7 -33.68 -40.78 -26.51
N THR A 8 -33.14 -41.94 -26.11
CA THR A 8 -32.67 -42.18 -24.74
C THR A 8 -31.27 -41.62 -24.46
N ALA A 9 -30.35 -41.69 -25.44
CA ALA A 9 -28.98 -41.16 -25.27
C ALA A 9 -28.91 -39.62 -25.18
N ALA A 10 -29.90 -38.90 -25.71
CA ALA A 10 -29.99 -37.44 -25.65
C ALA A 10 -30.65 -36.94 -24.35
N GLN A 11 -31.46 -37.77 -23.69
CA GLN A 11 -32.10 -37.44 -22.41
C GLN A 11 -31.24 -37.76 -21.19
N GLU A 12 -30.35 -38.76 -21.27
CA GLU A 12 -29.44 -39.11 -20.15
C GLU A 12 -28.34 -38.05 -19.89
N ARG A 13 -28.01 -37.20 -20.86
CA ARG A 13 -27.07 -36.07 -20.65
C ARG A 13 -27.71 -34.83 -20.00
N ARG A 14 -28.97 -34.91 -19.54
CA ARG A 14 -29.66 -33.80 -18.85
C ARG A 14 -29.65 -33.89 -17.31
N GLN A 15 -29.10 -34.96 -16.71
CA GLN A 15 -29.19 -35.19 -15.26
C GLN A 15 -27.86 -35.43 -14.53
N THR A 16 -26.77 -34.75 -14.94
CA THR A 16 -25.58 -34.60 -14.08
C THR A 16 -25.17 -33.15 -14.02
N GLY A 17 -26.01 -32.33 -13.39
CA GLY A 17 -25.73 -30.93 -13.05
C GLY A 17 -24.72 -30.79 -11.91
N ARG A 18 -23.57 -31.47 -11.98
CA ARG A 18 -22.36 -30.94 -11.34
C ARG A 18 -21.89 -29.83 -12.27
N GLN A 19 -21.99 -28.58 -11.85
CA GLN A 19 -21.32 -27.48 -12.55
C GLN A 19 -19.85 -27.88 -12.70
N LYS A 20 -19.46 -28.34 -13.89
CA LYS A 20 -18.07 -28.67 -14.15
C LYS A 20 -17.33 -27.36 -14.03
N ILE A 21 -16.51 -27.25 -12.98
CA ILE A 21 -15.64 -26.09 -12.83
C ILE A 21 -14.65 -26.19 -13.98
N HIS A 22 -14.71 -25.22 -14.90
CA HIS A 22 -13.83 -25.20 -16.06
C HIS A 22 -12.45 -24.73 -15.62
N LEU A 23 -11.46 -25.64 -15.69
CA LEU A 23 -10.07 -25.40 -15.30
C LEU A 23 -9.49 -24.14 -15.94
N THR A 24 -9.88 -23.84 -17.18
CA THR A 24 -9.54 -22.61 -17.93
C THR A 24 -9.95 -21.33 -17.21
N GLN A 25 -11.16 -21.27 -16.65
CA GLN A 25 -11.64 -20.09 -15.92
C GLN A 25 -11.01 -19.99 -14.54
N ILE A 26 -10.79 -21.12 -13.84
CA ILE A 26 -10.08 -21.12 -12.55
C ILE A 26 -8.69 -20.53 -12.75
N LEU A 27 -7.92 -21.09 -13.69
CA LEU A 27 -6.55 -20.67 -13.96
C LEU A 27 -6.48 -19.19 -14.33
N ARG A 28 -7.44 -18.71 -15.13
CA ARG A 28 -7.56 -17.29 -15.46
C ARG A 28 -7.79 -16.42 -14.22
N HIS A 29 -8.69 -16.80 -13.32
CA HIS A 29 -8.95 -16.04 -12.10
C HIS A 29 -7.78 -16.08 -11.11
N VAL A 30 -7.06 -17.22 -11.03
CA VAL A 30 -5.81 -17.32 -10.26
C VAL A 30 -4.77 -16.35 -10.80
N ILE A 31 -4.55 -16.32 -12.13
CA ILE A 31 -3.63 -15.36 -12.77
C ILE A 31 -4.03 -13.92 -12.47
N GLN A 32 -5.33 -13.59 -12.54
CA GLN A 32 -5.84 -12.25 -12.24
C GLN A 32 -5.59 -11.85 -10.78
N LEU A 33 -5.79 -12.76 -9.84
CA LEU A 33 -5.57 -12.52 -8.42
C LEU A 33 -4.09 -12.31 -8.12
N ILE A 34 -3.23 -13.16 -8.68
CA ILE A 34 -1.77 -13.00 -8.57
C ILE A 34 -1.33 -11.65 -9.17
N ALA A 35 -1.80 -11.30 -10.37
CA ALA A 35 -1.47 -10.03 -11.02
C ALA A 35 -1.99 -8.81 -10.23
N LEU A 36 -3.17 -8.91 -9.62
CA LEU A 36 -3.72 -7.85 -8.77
C LEU A 36 -2.87 -7.62 -7.50
N ILE A 37 -2.34 -8.70 -6.90
CA ILE A 37 -1.51 -8.63 -5.69
C ILE A 37 -0.09 -8.15 -6.01
N LEU A 38 0.51 -8.71 -7.05
CA LEU A 38 1.91 -8.45 -7.42
C LEU A 38 2.10 -7.16 -8.23
N MET A 39 1.13 -6.78 -9.06
CA MET A 39 1.27 -5.67 -10.01
C MET A 39 0.00 -4.82 -10.12
N PRO A 40 -0.54 -4.26 -9.02
CA PRO A 40 -1.79 -3.49 -9.04
C PRO A 40 -1.71 -2.25 -9.95
N GLY A 41 -0.53 -1.64 -10.06
CA GLY A 41 -0.25 -0.45 -10.86
C GLY A 41 0.05 -0.70 -12.33
N LEU A 42 0.08 -1.96 -12.81
CA LEU A 42 0.49 -2.30 -14.19
C LEU A 42 -0.33 -1.57 -15.27
N PHE A 43 -1.60 -1.29 -14.97
CA PHE A 43 -2.44 -0.49 -15.85
C PHE A 43 -1.95 0.96 -15.97
N ILE A 44 -1.59 1.57 -14.83
CA ILE A 44 -1.16 2.97 -14.76
C ILE A 44 0.20 3.09 -15.44
N THR A 45 1.13 2.18 -15.14
CA THR A 45 2.47 2.16 -15.76
C THR A 45 2.41 1.96 -17.27
N ALA A 46 1.55 1.07 -17.77
CA ALA A 46 1.36 0.90 -19.21
C ALA A 46 0.75 2.14 -19.88
N PHE A 47 -0.16 2.84 -19.19
CA PHE A 47 -0.80 4.04 -19.72
C PHE A 47 0.11 5.27 -19.66
N SER A 48 0.88 5.45 -18.59
CA SER A 48 1.90 6.49 -18.48
C SER A 48 3.03 6.27 -19.49
N ALA A 49 3.49 5.03 -19.67
CA ALA A 49 4.47 4.71 -20.70
C ALA A 49 4.01 5.14 -22.10
N LEU A 50 2.72 4.99 -22.42
CA LEU A 50 2.15 5.46 -23.68
C LEU A 50 2.13 6.99 -23.78
N ARG A 51 1.79 7.69 -22.68
CA ARG A 51 1.85 9.16 -22.59
C ARG A 51 3.27 9.66 -22.82
N ASP A 52 4.24 9.09 -22.12
CA ASP A 52 5.64 9.55 -22.14
C ASP A 52 6.24 9.36 -23.53
N VAL A 53 5.99 8.22 -24.17
CA VAL A 53 6.40 7.99 -25.56
C VAL A 53 5.73 9.00 -26.49
N TRP A 54 4.43 9.27 -26.32
CA TRP A 54 3.75 10.28 -27.13
C TRP A 54 4.33 11.69 -26.93
N GLN A 55 4.65 12.07 -25.70
CA GLN A 55 5.25 13.37 -25.40
C GLN A 55 6.69 13.49 -25.92
N ALA A 56 7.48 12.42 -25.83
CA ALA A 56 8.80 12.36 -26.43
C ALA A 56 8.75 12.51 -27.96
N VAL A 57 7.75 11.88 -28.61
CA VAL A 57 7.50 12.06 -30.06
C VAL A 57 7.20 13.51 -30.40
N LEU A 58 6.37 14.19 -29.61
CA LEU A 58 6.00 15.59 -29.87
C LEU A 58 7.15 16.58 -29.62
N LYS A 59 7.95 16.36 -28.57
CA LYS A 59 9.08 17.24 -28.22
C LYS A 59 10.32 17.00 -29.08
N GLY A 60 10.36 15.90 -29.86
CA GLY A 60 11.50 15.52 -30.69
C GLY A 60 12.72 15.02 -29.90
N SER A 61 12.62 14.88 -28.58
CA SER A 61 13.68 14.42 -27.69
C SER A 61 13.61 12.90 -27.49
N PHE A 62 14.03 12.13 -28.50
CA PHE A 62 14.15 10.68 -28.37
C PHE A 62 15.52 10.30 -27.80
N THR A 63 15.62 10.13 -26.48
CA THR A 63 16.79 9.54 -25.84
C THR A 63 16.47 8.10 -25.44
N LEU A 64 17.15 7.13 -26.07
CA LEU A 64 16.88 5.70 -25.88
C LEU A 64 17.11 5.24 -24.43
N SER A 65 18.08 5.84 -23.74
CA SER A 65 18.37 5.56 -22.33
C SER A 65 17.26 6.04 -21.38
N GLY A 66 16.68 7.21 -21.66
CA GLY A 66 15.65 7.84 -20.80
C GLY A 66 14.25 7.22 -20.92
N LEU A 67 13.96 6.50 -22.01
CA LEU A 67 12.67 5.82 -22.22
C LEU A 67 12.77 4.29 -22.10
N SER A 68 13.90 3.77 -21.59
CA SER A 68 14.18 2.33 -21.56
C SER A 68 13.11 1.55 -20.80
N SER A 69 12.67 2.03 -19.63
CA SER A 69 11.64 1.39 -18.81
C SER A 69 10.26 1.42 -19.49
N GLN A 70 9.87 2.57 -20.06
CA GLN A 70 8.59 2.71 -20.79
C GLN A 70 8.56 1.82 -22.03
N LEU A 71 9.62 1.82 -22.83
CA LEU A 71 9.73 1.00 -24.03
C LEU A 71 9.68 -0.49 -23.69
N LEU A 72 10.30 -0.90 -22.58
CA LEU A 72 10.26 -2.28 -22.11
C LEU A 72 8.85 -2.70 -21.69
N VAL A 73 8.12 -1.88 -20.94
CA VAL A 73 6.72 -2.16 -20.56
C VAL A 73 5.81 -2.24 -21.80
N LEU A 74 5.98 -1.33 -22.76
CA LEU A 74 5.22 -1.37 -24.02
C LEU A 74 5.60 -2.61 -24.85
N ALA A 75 6.87 -2.97 -24.92
CA ALA A 75 7.36 -4.16 -25.60
C ALA A 75 6.88 -5.47 -24.93
N ALA A 76 6.62 -5.46 -23.63
CA ALA A 76 6.00 -6.59 -22.94
C ALA A 76 4.53 -6.75 -23.38
N VAL A 77 3.77 -5.66 -23.38
CA VAL A 77 2.30 -5.73 -23.47
C VAL A 77 1.78 -5.69 -24.91
N PHE A 78 2.36 -4.88 -25.79
CA PHE A 78 1.84 -4.66 -27.14
C PHE A 78 1.99 -5.86 -28.07
N PRO A 79 3.14 -6.55 -28.17
CA PRO A 79 3.28 -7.73 -29.02
C PRO A 79 2.31 -8.85 -28.64
N VAL A 80 2.17 -9.13 -27.34
CA VAL A 80 1.18 -10.09 -26.83
C VAL A 80 -0.23 -9.65 -27.20
N THR A 81 -0.52 -8.35 -27.15
CA THR A 81 -1.81 -7.78 -27.55
C THR A 81 -2.08 -7.92 -29.05
N VAL A 82 -1.05 -7.78 -29.88
CA VAL A 82 -1.13 -8.02 -31.33
C VAL A 82 -1.34 -9.51 -31.62
N ILE A 83 -0.75 -10.41 -30.83
CA ILE A 83 -0.85 -11.85 -31.09
C ILE A 83 -2.22 -12.41 -30.65
N TRP A 84 -2.65 -12.13 -29.42
CA TRP A 84 -3.86 -12.70 -28.80
C TRP A 84 -5.07 -11.74 -28.72
N GLY A 85 -4.92 -10.48 -29.10
CA GLY A 85 -5.93 -9.44 -28.93
C GLY A 85 -5.82 -8.75 -27.57
N ARG A 86 -6.93 -8.30 -26.97
CA ARG A 86 -6.89 -7.56 -25.68
C ARG A 86 -6.67 -8.47 -24.45
N PHE A 87 -5.64 -9.30 -24.53
CA PHE A 87 -5.28 -10.30 -23.52
C PHE A 87 -4.98 -9.66 -22.17
N PHE A 88 -4.21 -8.56 -22.18
CA PHE A 88 -3.86 -7.79 -20.98
C PHE A 88 -5.09 -7.44 -20.13
N CYS A 89 -6.15 -6.89 -20.75
CA CYS A 89 -7.40 -6.55 -20.06
C CYS A 89 -8.13 -7.76 -19.46
N GLY A 90 -7.88 -8.95 -20.00
CA GLY A 90 -8.53 -10.20 -19.60
C GLY A 90 -7.83 -10.95 -18.48
N TYR A 91 -6.51 -10.78 -18.31
CA TYR A 91 -5.68 -11.61 -17.43
C TYR A 91 -4.81 -10.82 -16.44
N LEU A 92 -4.25 -9.68 -16.84
CA LEU A 92 -3.23 -8.97 -16.04
C LEU A 92 -3.71 -7.64 -15.48
N CYS A 93 -4.69 -7.02 -16.13
CA CYS A 93 -5.22 -5.72 -15.73
C CYS A 93 -6.04 -5.82 -14.43
N SER A 94 -5.64 -5.07 -13.41
CA SER A 94 -6.32 -4.94 -12.10
C SER A 94 -7.80 -4.56 -12.22
N PHE A 95 -8.11 -3.54 -13.03
CA PHE A 95 -9.51 -3.16 -13.33
C PHE A 95 -10.30 -4.27 -14.01
N GLY A 96 -9.63 -5.09 -14.83
CA GLY A 96 -10.24 -6.24 -15.47
C GLY A 96 -10.60 -7.35 -14.47
N ALA A 97 -9.71 -7.61 -13.50
CA ALA A 97 -9.94 -8.55 -12.41
C ALA A 97 -11.10 -8.10 -11.53
N MET A 98 -11.10 -6.82 -11.13
CA MET A 98 -12.20 -6.23 -10.35
C MET A 98 -13.52 -6.24 -11.11
N GLY A 99 -13.51 -5.94 -12.42
CA GLY A 99 -14.71 -6.03 -13.25
C GLY A 99 -15.29 -7.45 -13.35
N ASP A 100 -14.45 -8.49 -13.35
CA ASP A 100 -14.91 -9.89 -13.31
C ASP A 100 -15.44 -10.28 -11.93
N LEU A 101 -14.78 -9.85 -10.86
CA LEU A 101 -15.23 -10.06 -9.48
C LEU A 101 -16.63 -9.45 -9.29
N MET A 102 -16.83 -8.21 -9.75
CA MET A 102 -18.11 -7.51 -9.66
C MET A 102 -19.18 -8.18 -10.54
N GLY A 103 -18.81 -8.72 -11.69
CA GLY A 103 -19.71 -9.54 -12.50
C GLY A 103 -20.14 -10.84 -11.80
N TRP A 104 -19.22 -11.49 -11.09
CA TRP A 104 -19.54 -12.67 -10.26
C TRP A 104 -20.48 -12.29 -9.10
N ILE A 105 -20.17 -11.23 -8.35
CA ILE A 105 -21.05 -10.70 -7.28
C ILE A 105 -22.43 -10.34 -7.85
N SER A 106 -22.46 -9.63 -8.98
CA SER A 106 -23.70 -9.25 -9.67
C SER A 106 -24.53 -10.47 -10.06
N SER A 107 -23.89 -11.54 -10.55
CA SER A 107 -24.59 -12.79 -10.88
C SER A 107 -25.18 -13.51 -9.66
N LYS A 108 -24.62 -13.27 -8.47
CA LYS A 108 -25.12 -13.80 -7.20
C LYS A 108 -26.30 -12.97 -6.67
N ILE A 109 -26.23 -11.65 -6.83
CA ILE A 109 -27.28 -10.71 -6.41
C ILE A 109 -28.46 -10.71 -7.38
N ARG A 110 -28.20 -10.79 -8.70
CA ARG A 110 -29.22 -10.72 -9.75
C ARG A 110 -29.24 -11.99 -10.61
N LYS A 111 -30.42 -12.58 -10.72
CA LYS A 111 -30.67 -13.83 -11.49
C LYS A 111 -30.60 -13.64 -13.01
N LYS A 112 -30.64 -12.40 -13.53
CA LYS A 112 -30.59 -12.11 -14.98
C LYS A 112 -29.55 -11.02 -15.26
N PRO A 113 -28.55 -11.28 -16.12
CA PRO A 113 -27.65 -10.22 -16.57
C PRO A 113 -28.44 -9.22 -17.42
N LEU A 114 -28.34 -7.93 -17.12
CA LEU A 114 -28.90 -6.89 -17.98
C LEU A 114 -28.10 -6.84 -19.27
N GLN A 115 -28.71 -7.31 -20.37
CA GLN A 115 -28.15 -7.11 -21.69
C GLN A 115 -28.62 -5.76 -22.23
N MET A 116 -27.67 -4.85 -22.40
CA MET A 116 -27.91 -3.57 -23.08
C MET A 116 -28.44 -3.82 -24.50
N PRO A 117 -29.41 -3.03 -24.98
CA PRO A 117 -29.85 -3.13 -26.36
C PRO A 117 -28.66 -2.88 -27.30
N PRO A 118 -28.56 -3.62 -28.43
CA PRO A 118 -27.35 -3.66 -29.26
C PRO A 118 -26.95 -2.30 -29.85
N LYS A 119 -27.92 -1.38 -30.02
CA LYS A 119 -27.65 -0.01 -30.47
C LYS A 119 -27.00 0.84 -29.39
N ALA A 120 -27.51 0.80 -28.16
CA ALA A 120 -26.94 1.54 -27.04
C ALA A 120 -25.55 1.03 -26.68
N ASP A 121 -25.36 -0.29 -26.67
CA ASP A 121 -24.05 -0.89 -26.46
C ASP A 121 -23.00 -0.38 -27.48
N ARG A 122 -23.39 -0.35 -28.77
CA ARG A 122 -22.49 0.14 -29.82
C ARG A 122 -22.14 1.61 -29.64
N ALA A 123 -23.11 2.44 -29.29
CA ALA A 123 -22.88 3.88 -29.05
C ALA A 123 -21.98 4.12 -27.83
N LEU A 124 -22.25 3.46 -26.70
CA LEU A 124 -21.45 3.62 -25.48
C LEU A 124 -20.02 3.09 -25.66
N LYS A 125 -19.81 2.07 -26.50
CA LYS A 125 -18.45 1.62 -26.86
C LYS A 125 -17.62 2.68 -27.58
N PHE A 126 -18.24 3.70 -28.19
CA PHE A 126 -17.50 4.82 -28.77
C PHE A 126 -17.03 5.85 -27.74
N VAL A 127 -17.67 5.91 -26.57
CA VAL A 127 -17.35 6.88 -25.50
C VAL A 127 -15.88 6.78 -25.08
N LYS A 128 -15.31 5.57 -24.93
CA LYS A 128 -13.89 5.38 -24.58
C LYS A 128 -12.92 6.00 -25.59
N TYR A 129 -13.30 6.10 -26.87
CA TYR A 129 -12.48 6.75 -27.88
C TYR A 129 -12.58 8.28 -27.76
N GLY A 130 -13.73 8.79 -27.36
CA GLY A 130 -13.89 10.21 -26.98
C GLY A 130 -13.04 10.55 -25.75
N VAL A 131 -13.07 9.71 -24.71
CA VAL A 131 -12.21 9.87 -23.52
C VAL A 131 -10.74 9.82 -23.90
N LEU A 132 -10.32 8.87 -24.74
CA LEU A 132 -8.93 8.80 -25.22
C LEU A 132 -8.54 10.05 -26.01
N ALA A 133 -9.38 10.51 -26.95
CA ALA A 133 -9.11 11.71 -27.73
C ALA A 133 -8.99 12.96 -26.85
N PHE A 134 -9.87 13.08 -25.84
CA PHE A 134 -9.78 14.13 -24.84
C PHE A 134 -8.45 14.06 -24.07
N LEU A 135 -8.06 12.91 -23.52
CA LEU A 135 -6.81 12.78 -22.78
C LEU A 135 -5.58 13.11 -23.65
N VAL A 136 -5.53 12.62 -24.89
CA VAL A 136 -4.41 12.89 -25.80
C VAL A 136 -4.33 14.38 -26.13
N ILE A 137 -5.44 15.01 -26.52
CA ILE A 137 -5.44 16.42 -26.94
C ILE A 137 -5.28 17.34 -25.73
N ALA A 138 -6.21 17.28 -24.78
CA ALA A 138 -6.28 18.22 -23.67
C ALA A 138 -5.14 18.03 -22.64
N VAL A 139 -4.82 16.79 -22.28
CA VAL A 139 -3.85 16.52 -21.19
C VAL A 139 -2.46 16.31 -21.75
N TRP A 140 -2.30 15.47 -22.78
CA TRP A 140 -0.96 15.10 -23.26
C TRP A 140 -0.34 16.15 -24.17
N THR A 141 -1.15 16.79 -25.04
CA THR A 141 -0.64 17.80 -26.00
C THR A 141 -0.73 19.25 -25.49
N LEU A 142 -1.86 19.64 -24.90
CA LEU A 142 -2.06 21.01 -24.40
C LEU A 142 -1.53 21.20 -22.98
N GLY A 143 -1.17 20.12 -22.28
CA GLY A 143 -0.58 20.18 -20.95
C GLY A 143 -1.53 20.71 -19.86
N MET A 144 -2.86 20.58 -20.04
CA MET A 144 -3.79 20.94 -18.97
C MET A 144 -3.56 20.03 -17.77
N SER A 145 -3.08 20.62 -16.67
CA SER A 145 -2.94 19.96 -15.38
C SER A 145 -4.32 19.72 -14.78
N ILE A 146 -4.76 18.46 -14.80
CA ILE A 146 -5.93 18.03 -14.04
C ILE A 146 -5.44 17.68 -12.64
N ASP A 147 -6.01 18.29 -11.60
CA ASP A 147 -5.66 17.96 -10.22
C ASP A 147 -5.72 16.44 -9.98
N THR A 148 -4.66 15.92 -9.36
CA THR A 148 -4.45 14.48 -9.15
C THR A 148 -5.57 13.83 -8.35
N SER A 149 -6.28 14.60 -7.51
CA SER A 149 -7.43 14.22 -6.69
C SER A 149 -8.71 13.93 -7.49
N VAL A 150 -8.84 14.48 -8.70
CA VAL A 150 -10.01 14.29 -9.58
C VAL A 150 -9.81 13.08 -10.49
N SER A 151 -8.56 12.64 -10.66
CA SER A 151 -8.22 11.60 -11.61
C SER A 151 -8.60 10.19 -11.08
N PRO A 152 -9.66 9.54 -11.62
CA PRO A 152 -10.16 8.28 -11.07
C PRO A 152 -9.15 7.12 -11.19
N TRP A 153 -8.14 7.26 -12.04
CA TRP A 153 -7.08 6.27 -12.24
C TRP A 153 -6.00 6.31 -11.17
N ASN A 154 -5.57 7.49 -10.71
CA ASN A 154 -4.62 7.58 -9.60
C ASN A 154 -5.30 7.17 -8.29
N VAL A 155 -6.57 7.57 -8.11
CA VAL A 155 -7.35 7.18 -6.93
C VAL A 155 -7.59 5.68 -6.86
N PHE A 156 -7.67 4.98 -8.00
CA PHE A 156 -7.71 3.52 -8.00
C PHE A 156 -6.38 2.88 -7.56
N GLY A 157 -5.24 3.46 -7.97
CA GLY A 157 -3.92 3.03 -7.49
C GLY A 157 -3.82 3.17 -5.97
N VAL A 158 -4.30 4.30 -5.44
CA VAL A 158 -4.44 4.55 -4.00
C VAL A 158 -5.41 3.57 -3.34
N LEU A 159 -6.56 3.22 -3.96
CA LEU A 159 -7.49 2.26 -3.36
C LEU A 159 -6.89 0.87 -3.12
N VAL A 160 -6.05 0.39 -4.06
CA VAL A 160 -5.39 -0.92 -3.90
C VAL A 160 -4.28 -0.87 -2.84
N THR A 161 -3.62 0.28 -2.65
CA THR A 161 -2.68 0.48 -1.54
C THR A 161 -3.38 0.71 -0.20
N LEU A 162 -4.58 1.32 -0.18
CA LEU A 162 -5.44 1.43 1.01
C LEU A 162 -5.87 0.06 1.53
N TRP A 163 -6.17 -0.91 0.65
CA TRP A 163 -6.46 -2.29 1.05
C TRP A 163 -5.26 -3.00 1.70
N LYS A 164 -4.05 -2.43 1.58
CA LYS A 164 -2.81 -2.85 2.26
C LYS A 164 -2.46 -1.97 3.48
N GLY A 165 -3.39 -1.14 4.00
CA GLY A 165 -3.22 -0.43 5.27
C GLY A 165 -2.96 1.08 5.17
N GLY A 166 -3.43 1.77 4.11
CA GLY A 166 -3.23 3.22 3.96
C GLY A 166 -4.30 4.11 4.63
N ASN A 167 -3.98 5.39 4.77
CA ASN A 167 -4.76 6.42 5.47
C ASN A 167 -6.20 6.64 4.94
N ILE A 168 -7.20 6.53 5.85
CA ILE A 168 -8.64 6.67 5.57
C ILE A 168 -9.05 8.08 5.09
N GLN A 169 -8.27 9.13 5.37
CA GLN A 169 -8.64 10.51 5.01
C GLN A 169 -8.73 10.74 3.48
N SER A 170 -8.14 9.86 2.68
CA SER A 170 -8.23 9.86 1.21
C SER A 170 -9.53 9.25 0.65
N LEU A 171 -10.38 8.65 1.50
CA LEU A 171 -11.66 8.05 1.08
C LEU A 171 -12.69 9.07 0.58
N ALA A 172 -12.58 10.33 1.01
CA ALA A 172 -13.53 11.40 0.68
C ALA A 172 -13.15 12.21 -0.58
N SER A 173 -12.20 11.74 -1.39
CA SER A 173 -11.81 12.41 -2.64
C SER A 173 -12.90 12.27 -3.72
N VAL A 174 -13.00 13.28 -4.60
CA VAL A 174 -13.89 13.26 -5.77
C VAL A 174 -13.64 12.01 -6.65
N GLY A 175 -12.39 11.55 -6.74
CA GLY A 175 -12.05 10.32 -7.43
C GLY A 175 -12.62 9.04 -6.79
N MET A 176 -12.83 8.99 -5.47
CA MET A 176 -13.46 7.85 -4.80
C MET A 176 -14.96 7.76 -5.09
N VAL A 177 -15.65 8.90 -5.13
CA VAL A 177 -17.06 8.97 -5.58
C VAL A 177 -17.16 8.50 -7.02
N LEU A 178 -16.27 8.97 -7.89
CA LEU A 178 -16.25 8.56 -9.31
C LEU A 178 -15.93 7.07 -9.47
N LEU A 179 -14.99 6.54 -8.69
CA LEU A 179 -14.66 5.12 -8.68
C LEU A 179 -15.83 4.28 -8.16
N ALA A 180 -16.49 4.69 -7.09
CA ALA A 180 -17.69 4.04 -6.57
C ALA A 180 -18.82 4.01 -7.60
N LEU A 181 -19.04 5.11 -8.35
CA LEU A 181 -19.99 5.15 -9.46
C LEU A 181 -19.62 4.17 -10.58
N ILE A 182 -18.33 4.06 -10.92
CA ILE A 182 -17.83 3.10 -11.92
C ILE A 182 -18.02 1.66 -11.45
N LEU A 183 -17.78 1.38 -10.16
CA LEU A 183 -18.00 0.07 -9.55
C LEU A 183 -19.49 -0.28 -9.51
N ALA A 184 -20.36 0.67 -9.13
CA ALA A 184 -21.81 0.52 -9.19
C ALA A 184 -22.29 0.25 -10.62
N GLY A 185 -21.76 0.96 -11.62
CA GLY A 185 -22.00 0.68 -13.03
C GLY A 185 -21.56 -0.73 -13.45
N SER A 186 -20.46 -1.22 -12.87
CA SER A 186 -19.93 -2.57 -13.11
C SER A 186 -20.79 -3.68 -12.48
N LEU A 187 -21.61 -3.37 -11.47
CA LEU A 187 -22.66 -4.29 -10.98
C LEU A 187 -23.84 -4.37 -11.95
N LEU A 188 -24.13 -3.29 -12.67
CA LEU A 188 -25.24 -3.26 -13.63
C LEU A 188 -24.87 -3.94 -14.96
N VAL A 189 -23.64 -3.72 -15.44
CA VAL A 189 -23.11 -4.23 -16.70
C VAL A 189 -21.72 -4.81 -16.49
N ASP A 190 -21.53 -6.07 -16.90
CA ASP A 190 -20.22 -6.74 -16.81
C ASP A 190 -19.11 -5.88 -17.44
N ARG A 191 -18.05 -5.62 -16.65
CA ARG A 191 -16.87 -4.86 -17.07
C ARG A 191 -17.21 -3.48 -17.67
N PHE A 192 -18.15 -2.76 -17.07
CA PHE A 192 -18.60 -1.43 -17.51
C PHE A 192 -17.45 -0.47 -17.87
N PHE A 193 -16.47 -0.34 -16.97
CA PHE A 193 -15.29 0.51 -17.19
C PHE A 193 -14.49 0.12 -18.43
N CYS A 194 -14.08 -1.16 -18.53
CA CYS A 194 -13.25 -1.66 -19.63
C CYS A 194 -13.95 -1.59 -20.99
N ARG A 195 -15.29 -1.57 -21.00
CA ARG A 195 -16.13 -1.54 -22.19
C ARG A 195 -16.41 -0.11 -22.69
N TYR A 196 -16.61 0.85 -21.79
CA TYR A 196 -17.13 2.18 -22.16
C TYR A 196 -16.25 3.37 -21.79
N LEU A 197 -15.38 3.27 -20.78
CA LEU A 197 -14.65 4.43 -20.25
C LEU A 197 -13.13 4.30 -20.33
N CYS A 198 -12.60 3.07 -20.40
CA CYS A 198 -11.18 2.80 -20.28
C CYS A 198 -10.37 3.28 -21.52
N PRO A 199 -9.49 4.30 -21.40
CA PRO A 199 -8.71 4.84 -22.52
C PRO A 199 -7.65 3.84 -23.02
N LEU A 200 -6.93 3.17 -22.11
CA LEU A 200 -6.00 2.10 -22.48
C LEU A 200 -6.73 0.94 -23.18
N GLY A 201 -7.97 0.66 -22.76
CA GLY A 201 -8.85 -0.29 -23.43
C GLY A 201 -9.23 0.12 -24.86
N ALA A 202 -9.32 1.42 -25.14
CA ALA A 202 -9.53 1.95 -26.49
C ALA A 202 -8.27 1.76 -27.36
N VAL A 203 -7.09 2.03 -26.80
CA VAL A 203 -5.80 1.79 -27.48
C VAL A 203 -5.63 0.32 -27.83
N PHE A 204 -5.81 -0.58 -26.86
CA PHE A 204 -5.71 -2.03 -27.13
C PHE A 204 -6.81 -2.55 -28.05
N ALA A 205 -7.99 -1.93 -28.07
CA ALA A 205 -9.01 -2.24 -29.07
C ALA A 205 -8.55 -1.85 -30.49
N LEU A 206 -7.84 -0.74 -30.64
CA LEU A 206 -7.29 -0.34 -31.94
C LEU A 206 -6.19 -1.31 -32.38
N VAL A 207 -5.25 -1.63 -31.49
CA VAL A 207 -4.14 -2.56 -31.74
C VAL A 207 -4.63 -3.99 -32.00
N SER A 208 -5.63 -4.47 -31.26
CA SER A 208 -6.13 -5.85 -31.41
C SER A 208 -6.92 -6.11 -32.69
N ARG A 209 -7.19 -5.08 -33.52
CA ARG A 209 -7.84 -5.26 -34.83
C ARG A 209 -7.01 -6.16 -35.77
N ILE A 210 -5.68 -6.08 -35.68
CA ILE A 210 -4.75 -6.88 -36.49
C ILE A 210 -4.48 -8.28 -35.92
N ARG A 211 -5.18 -8.70 -34.86
CA ARG A 211 -4.82 -9.93 -34.13
C ARG A 211 -4.67 -11.18 -34.97
N LEU A 212 -3.61 -11.96 -34.74
CA LEU A 212 -3.33 -13.18 -35.50
C LEU A 212 -4.21 -14.34 -35.03
N PHE A 213 -4.21 -14.65 -33.72
CA PHE A 213 -4.97 -15.77 -33.20
C PHE A 213 -6.42 -15.37 -32.90
N ARG A 214 -7.35 -15.99 -33.60
CA ARG A 214 -8.79 -15.75 -33.46
C ARG A 214 -9.49 -17.00 -32.97
N ILE A 215 -10.53 -16.79 -32.16
CA ILE A 215 -11.51 -17.83 -31.84
C ILE A 215 -12.43 -17.99 -33.06
N PHE A 216 -12.68 -19.23 -33.46
CA PHE A 216 -13.52 -19.55 -34.60
C PHE A 216 -14.46 -20.72 -34.28
N LYS A 217 -15.54 -20.80 -35.02
CA LYS A 217 -16.46 -21.93 -34.97
C LYS A 217 -16.02 -22.99 -35.95
N LYS A 218 -16.01 -24.26 -35.53
CA LYS A 218 -15.68 -25.39 -36.42
C LYS A 218 -16.78 -25.63 -37.45
N GLN A 219 -18.04 -25.55 -37.03
CA GLN A 219 -19.23 -25.76 -37.87
C GLN A 219 -20.30 -24.69 -37.59
N PRO A 220 -20.32 -23.57 -38.32
CA PRO A 220 -21.28 -22.48 -38.10
C PRO A 220 -22.74 -22.94 -38.12
N GLU A 221 -23.07 -23.88 -39.01
CA GLU A 221 -24.41 -24.45 -39.14
C GLU A 221 -24.87 -25.22 -37.89
N ALA A 222 -23.92 -25.85 -37.18
CA ALA A 222 -24.18 -26.54 -35.95
C ALA A 222 -24.56 -25.60 -34.79
N CYS A 223 -24.60 -24.27 -34.96
CA CYS A 223 -25.10 -23.35 -33.93
C CYS A 223 -26.61 -23.10 -34.02
N GLY A 224 -27.21 -23.09 -35.21
CA GLY A 224 -28.62 -22.72 -35.40
C GLY A 224 -29.01 -21.42 -34.68
N SER A 225 -30.08 -21.45 -33.88
CA SER A 225 -30.57 -20.32 -33.06
C SER A 225 -29.91 -20.19 -31.69
N CYS A 226 -28.89 -20.99 -31.36
CA CYS A 226 -28.24 -20.98 -30.04
C CYS A 226 -27.55 -19.64 -29.75
N ARG A 227 -27.83 -19.07 -28.57
CA ARG A 227 -27.24 -17.79 -28.12
C ARG A 227 -26.36 -17.86 -26.87
N MET A 228 -26.05 -19.07 -26.40
CA MET A 228 -25.32 -19.28 -25.13
C MET A 228 -23.97 -18.55 -25.07
N CYS A 229 -23.18 -18.61 -26.15
CA CYS A 229 -21.88 -17.94 -26.22
C CYS A 229 -22.01 -16.41 -26.14
N THR A 230 -23.07 -15.84 -26.74
CA THR A 230 -23.34 -14.40 -26.73
C THR A 230 -23.82 -13.95 -25.34
N ILE A 231 -24.70 -14.73 -24.70
CA ILE A 231 -25.26 -14.42 -23.39
C ILE A 231 -24.19 -14.40 -22.29
N HIS A 232 -23.21 -15.30 -22.37
CA HIS A 232 -22.13 -15.41 -21.38
C HIS A 232 -20.83 -14.69 -21.80
N CYS A 233 -20.85 -13.87 -22.85
CA CYS A 233 -19.68 -13.09 -23.24
C CYS A 233 -19.52 -11.88 -22.29
N SER A 234 -18.45 -11.83 -21.49
CA SER A 234 -18.18 -10.71 -20.57
C SER A 234 -18.05 -9.35 -21.26
N MET A 235 -17.75 -9.31 -22.56
CA MET A 235 -17.66 -8.08 -23.36
C MET A 235 -18.93 -7.81 -24.19
N GLY A 236 -19.96 -8.64 -24.04
CA GLY A 236 -21.24 -8.57 -24.74
C GLY A 236 -21.11 -8.56 -26.27
N ILE A 237 -20.22 -9.39 -26.80
CA ILE A 237 -20.02 -9.56 -28.26
C ILE A 237 -21.07 -10.51 -28.79
N SER A 238 -21.70 -10.16 -29.91
CA SER A 238 -22.65 -11.04 -30.60
C SER A 238 -21.91 -12.13 -31.38
N LEU A 239 -21.91 -13.35 -30.85
CA LEU A 239 -21.22 -14.51 -31.41
C LEU A 239 -22.14 -15.41 -32.24
N ASN A 240 -23.44 -15.11 -32.35
CA ASN A 240 -24.43 -16.03 -32.94
C ASN A 240 -24.19 -16.28 -34.43
N GLN A 241 -23.90 -15.22 -35.20
CA GLN A 241 -23.83 -15.27 -36.66
C GLN A 241 -22.41 -15.12 -37.22
N THR A 242 -21.40 -15.07 -36.34
CA THR A 242 -20.00 -14.90 -36.75
C THR A 242 -19.28 -16.25 -36.76
N GLU A 243 -18.67 -16.60 -37.88
CA GLU A 243 -17.81 -17.79 -37.98
C GLU A 243 -16.48 -17.58 -37.26
N ARG A 244 -15.88 -16.40 -37.43
CA ARG A 244 -14.67 -15.97 -36.75
C ARG A 244 -14.96 -14.73 -35.91
N VAL A 245 -14.47 -14.71 -34.67
CA VAL A 245 -14.62 -13.55 -33.79
C VAL A 245 -13.66 -12.45 -34.28
N LYS A 246 -14.19 -11.50 -35.04
CA LYS A 246 -13.47 -10.33 -35.59
C LYS A 246 -13.56 -9.08 -34.71
N ASP A 247 -14.39 -9.12 -33.68
CA ASP A 247 -14.61 -7.98 -32.80
C ASP A 247 -13.35 -7.67 -31.97
N SER A 248 -12.85 -6.43 -32.06
CA SER A 248 -11.67 -5.94 -31.34
C SER A 248 -11.89 -5.82 -29.83
N GLU A 249 -13.13 -5.90 -29.36
CA GLU A 249 -13.44 -5.93 -27.93
C GLU A 249 -13.14 -7.30 -27.29
N CYS A 250 -12.80 -8.33 -28.08
CA CYS A 250 -12.55 -9.66 -27.55
C CYS A 250 -11.25 -9.71 -26.72
N ILE A 251 -11.41 -9.89 -25.40
CA ILE A 251 -10.32 -10.04 -24.41
C ILE A 251 -9.73 -11.46 -24.32
N ALA A 252 -10.10 -12.36 -25.24
CA ALA A 252 -9.67 -13.75 -25.25
C ALA A 252 -9.84 -14.49 -23.90
N CYS A 253 -10.93 -14.24 -23.17
CA CYS A 253 -11.21 -14.90 -21.88
C CYS A 253 -11.68 -16.37 -22.00
N PHE A 254 -11.92 -16.86 -23.22
CA PHE A 254 -12.35 -18.22 -23.56
C PHE A 254 -13.63 -18.76 -22.90
N ARG A 255 -14.38 -17.95 -22.15
CA ARG A 255 -15.66 -18.34 -21.53
C ARG A 255 -16.71 -18.87 -22.52
N CYS A 256 -16.66 -18.39 -23.77
CA CYS A 256 -17.52 -18.87 -24.84
C CYS A 256 -17.24 -20.31 -25.28
N MET A 257 -16.02 -20.82 -25.07
CA MET A 257 -15.66 -22.22 -25.33
C MET A 257 -16.20 -23.13 -24.23
N ASP A 258 -16.06 -22.70 -22.98
CA ASP A 258 -16.50 -23.44 -21.79
C ASP A 258 -18.02 -23.65 -21.75
N VAL A 259 -18.78 -22.60 -22.04
CA VAL A 259 -20.25 -22.63 -21.97
C VAL A 259 -20.90 -23.27 -23.20
N CYS A 260 -20.13 -23.62 -24.24
CA CYS A 260 -20.69 -24.12 -25.50
C CYS A 260 -21.19 -25.56 -25.34
N PRO A 261 -22.51 -25.84 -25.39
CA PRO A 261 -23.02 -27.21 -25.20
C PRO A 261 -22.68 -28.15 -26.36
N ARG A 262 -22.27 -27.59 -27.51
CA ARG A 262 -21.93 -28.32 -28.73
C ARG A 262 -20.42 -28.38 -28.98
N SER A 263 -19.60 -27.86 -28.07
CA SER A 263 -18.13 -27.78 -28.20
C SER A 263 -17.65 -27.26 -29.57
N ASN A 264 -18.39 -26.31 -30.14
CA ASN A 264 -18.20 -25.85 -31.52
C ASN A 264 -17.23 -24.67 -31.63
N MET A 265 -16.84 -24.08 -30.50
CA MET A 265 -15.86 -22.99 -30.45
C MET A 265 -14.46 -23.57 -30.26
N THR A 266 -13.53 -23.19 -31.14
CA THR A 266 -12.14 -23.63 -31.12
C THR A 266 -11.19 -22.45 -31.27
N SER A 267 -9.98 -22.61 -30.75
CA SER A 267 -8.86 -21.68 -30.89
C SER A 267 -7.65 -22.42 -31.46
N PHE A 268 -6.70 -21.69 -32.03
CA PHE A 268 -5.48 -22.28 -32.60
C PHE A 268 -4.57 -22.89 -31.53
N ALA A 269 -4.44 -22.23 -30.39
CA ALA A 269 -3.70 -22.74 -29.23
C ALA A 269 -4.68 -23.16 -28.12
N ALA A 270 -4.25 -24.09 -27.26
CA ALA A 270 -5.00 -24.45 -26.07
C ALA A 270 -5.18 -23.19 -25.17
N PRO A 271 -6.44 -22.80 -24.85
CA PRO A 271 -6.74 -21.59 -24.08
C PRO A 271 -5.94 -21.41 -22.80
N ALA A 272 -5.76 -22.51 -22.04
CA ALA A 272 -5.04 -22.49 -20.77
C ALA A 272 -3.55 -22.19 -20.97
N ILE A 273 -2.90 -22.86 -21.93
CA ILE A 273 -1.46 -22.71 -22.22
C ILE A 273 -1.17 -21.32 -22.79
N ALA A 274 -2.01 -20.86 -23.73
CA ALA A 274 -1.87 -19.53 -24.30
C ALA A 274 -1.99 -18.44 -23.24
N GLY A 275 -2.94 -18.60 -22.31
CA GLY A 275 -3.16 -17.65 -21.24
C GLY A 275 -2.02 -17.59 -20.23
N THR A 276 -1.55 -18.74 -19.76
CA THR A 276 -0.42 -18.79 -18.81
C THR A 276 0.86 -18.28 -19.44
N ALA A 277 1.20 -18.73 -20.65
CA ALA A 277 2.43 -18.31 -21.33
C ALA A 277 2.48 -16.80 -21.56
N ALA A 278 1.38 -16.20 -22.02
CA ALA A 278 1.29 -14.76 -22.22
C ALA A 278 1.38 -13.98 -20.90
N ALA A 279 0.75 -14.47 -19.82
CA ALA A 279 0.83 -13.84 -18.51
C ALA A 279 2.25 -13.90 -17.92
N VAL A 280 2.90 -15.06 -18.01
CA VAL A 280 4.29 -15.25 -17.55
C VAL A 280 5.26 -14.41 -18.38
N ALA A 281 5.09 -14.33 -19.69
CA ALA A 281 5.95 -13.50 -20.54
C ALA A 281 5.85 -12.02 -20.17
N VAL A 282 4.63 -11.48 -20.04
CA VAL A 282 4.43 -10.06 -19.67
C VAL A 282 4.91 -9.80 -18.24
N GLY A 283 4.58 -10.68 -17.29
CA GLY A 283 4.99 -10.52 -15.90
C GLY A 283 6.50 -10.64 -15.71
N GLY A 284 7.14 -11.59 -16.40
CA GLY A 284 8.58 -11.77 -16.40
C GLY A 284 9.32 -10.59 -17.01
N ILE A 285 8.84 -10.05 -18.15
CA ILE A 285 9.44 -8.84 -18.72
C ILE A 285 9.23 -7.65 -17.78
N TYR A 286 8.04 -7.47 -17.20
CA TYR A 286 7.79 -6.39 -16.26
C TYR A 286 8.75 -6.44 -15.05
N PHE A 287 8.89 -7.61 -14.43
CA PHE A 287 9.81 -7.78 -13.30
C PHE A 287 11.28 -7.67 -13.71
N ALA A 288 11.67 -8.26 -14.85
CA ALA A 288 13.03 -8.08 -15.37
C ALA A 288 13.34 -6.60 -15.64
N GLY A 289 12.35 -5.84 -16.11
CA GLY A 289 12.41 -4.40 -16.22
C GLY A 289 12.67 -3.75 -14.86
N THR A 290 11.83 -4.00 -13.86
CA THR A 290 11.98 -3.41 -12.51
C THR A 290 13.31 -3.79 -11.83
N TYR A 291 13.75 -5.05 -11.97
CA TYR A 291 15.01 -5.53 -11.39
C TYR A 291 16.24 -5.05 -12.18
N ALA A 292 16.15 -4.86 -13.49
CA ALA A 292 17.26 -4.28 -14.27
C ALA A 292 17.51 -2.82 -13.90
N VAL A 293 16.46 -2.06 -13.54
CA VAL A 293 16.62 -0.70 -12.98
C VAL A 293 17.08 -0.72 -11.53
N ALA A 294 16.72 -1.74 -10.74
CA ALA A 294 17.20 -1.90 -9.36
C ALA A 294 18.66 -2.38 -9.27
N GLY A 295 19.12 -3.17 -10.24
CA GLY A 295 20.50 -3.68 -10.33
C GLY A 295 21.48 -2.71 -10.99
N THR A 296 21.01 -1.57 -11.48
CA THR A 296 21.85 -0.44 -11.89
C THR A 296 21.88 0.59 -10.76
N SER A 297 22.68 0.32 -9.73
CA SER A 297 23.27 1.43 -8.96
C SER A 297 23.93 2.38 -9.95
N PRO A 298 23.65 3.69 -9.93
CA PRO A 298 24.31 4.65 -10.80
C PRO A 298 25.72 4.88 -10.25
N ALA A 299 26.62 3.93 -10.52
CA ALA A 299 28.05 4.17 -10.46
C ALA A 299 28.42 5.05 -11.66
N GLY A 300 28.32 6.36 -11.44
CA GLY A 300 28.97 7.39 -12.25
C GLY A 300 28.36 7.66 -13.62
N GLN A 301 27.27 8.44 -13.66
CA GLN A 301 27.10 9.48 -14.69
C GLN A 301 26.46 10.73 -14.07
N THR A 302 27.32 11.68 -13.74
CA THR A 302 26.99 13.10 -13.72
C THR A 302 26.66 13.52 -15.15
N GLU A 303 25.39 13.85 -15.45
CA GLU A 303 24.99 15.13 -16.07
C GLU A 303 23.47 15.19 -16.35
N MET A 304 22.85 16.16 -15.67
CA MET A 304 21.68 17.00 -15.94
C MET A 304 20.57 16.57 -16.93
N SER A 305 19.36 16.45 -16.39
CA SER A 305 18.17 17.09 -16.96
C SER A 305 17.24 17.54 -15.83
N SER A 306 17.16 18.85 -15.65
CA SER A 306 16.38 19.56 -14.63
C SER A 306 14.87 19.37 -14.80
N GLU A 307 14.22 18.70 -13.86
CA GLU A 307 12.94 19.21 -13.39
C GLU A 307 13.30 20.39 -12.46
N GLN A 308 12.96 21.62 -12.86
CA GLN A 308 13.11 22.77 -11.97
C GLN A 308 12.05 22.61 -10.87
N GLY A 309 12.47 22.20 -9.67
CA GLY A 309 11.66 22.36 -8.48
C GLY A 309 11.39 23.84 -8.17
N GLN A 310 10.63 24.09 -7.10
CA GLN A 310 10.07 25.39 -6.74
C GLN A 310 11.12 26.48 -6.45
N TYR A 311 12.34 26.09 -6.08
CA TYR A 311 13.38 27.01 -5.64
C TYR A 311 14.53 27.11 -6.65
N LYS A 312 15.31 28.18 -6.56
CA LYS A 312 16.55 28.27 -7.34
C LYS A 312 17.61 27.42 -6.68
N ASP A 313 18.40 26.70 -7.47
CA ASP A 313 19.51 25.91 -6.95
C ASP A 313 20.57 26.81 -6.31
N GLY A 314 21.05 26.40 -5.15
CA GLY A 314 21.98 27.17 -4.35
C GLY A 314 21.93 26.79 -2.88
N THR A 315 22.91 27.25 -2.13
CA THR A 315 22.88 27.18 -0.66
C THR A 315 22.54 28.57 -0.14
N TYR A 316 21.52 28.64 0.69
CA TYR A 316 20.99 29.89 1.24
C TYR A 316 21.05 29.85 2.75
N THR A 317 21.53 30.93 3.35
CA THR A 317 21.54 31.09 4.81
C THR A 317 20.41 32.03 5.19
N GLY A 318 19.64 31.64 6.20
CA GLY A 318 18.57 32.44 6.76
C GLY A 318 18.60 32.41 8.27
N SER A 319 18.02 33.43 8.89
CA SER A 319 18.03 33.57 10.35
C SER A 319 16.70 34.10 10.85
N ALA A 320 16.25 33.58 12.00
CA ALA A 320 15.05 34.08 12.66
C ALA A 320 15.18 33.99 14.17
N GLN A 321 14.30 34.72 14.85
CA GLN A 321 14.28 34.77 16.31
C GLN A 321 13.62 33.51 16.87
N GLY A 322 14.38 32.71 17.63
CA GLY A 322 13.89 31.62 18.45
C GLY A 322 13.42 32.09 19.83
N TYR A 323 13.27 31.15 20.77
CA TYR A 323 12.79 31.43 22.11
C TYR A 323 13.71 32.33 22.94
N ARG A 324 15.03 32.09 22.87
CA ARG A 324 16.06 32.78 23.67
C ARG A 324 17.15 33.44 22.86
N GLY A 325 17.26 33.10 21.58
CA GLY A 325 18.19 33.80 20.68
C GLY A 325 17.90 33.51 19.23
N THR A 326 18.74 34.07 18.36
CA THR A 326 18.61 33.89 16.91
C THR A 326 19.05 32.47 16.53
N THR A 327 18.26 31.81 15.71
CA THR A 327 18.60 30.54 15.06
C THR A 327 18.99 30.83 13.62
N THR A 328 20.17 30.36 13.22
CA THR A 328 20.68 30.49 11.85
C THR A 328 20.73 29.12 11.19
N VAL A 329 20.21 29.03 9.98
CA VAL A 329 20.10 27.79 9.20
C VAL A 329 20.70 27.97 7.81
N SER A 330 21.24 26.89 7.27
CA SER A 330 21.75 26.80 5.91
C SER A 330 20.96 25.76 5.13
N VAL A 331 20.32 26.20 4.06
CA VAL A 331 19.37 25.44 3.25
C VAL A 331 20.00 25.18 1.89
N THR A 332 20.20 23.92 1.53
CA THR A 332 20.75 23.55 0.22
C THR A 332 19.65 23.09 -0.72
N VAL A 333 19.50 23.81 -1.83
CA VAL A 333 18.56 23.51 -2.90
C VAL A 333 19.31 22.92 -4.10
N LYS A 334 18.84 21.77 -4.59
CA LYS A 334 19.34 21.14 -5.83
C LYS A 334 18.16 20.68 -6.68
N ASN A 335 18.21 20.94 -7.99
CA ASN A 335 17.11 20.69 -8.93
C ASN A 335 15.77 21.30 -8.46
N GLY A 336 15.85 22.46 -7.82
CA GLY A 336 14.76 23.24 -7.26
C GLY A 336 14.03 22.65 -6.06
N ASN A 337 14.58 21.59 -5.46
CA ASN A 337 14.08 20.98 -4.24
C ASN A 337 15.06 21.22 -3.08
N ILE A 338 14.53 21.42 -1.87
CA ILE A 338 15.28 21.47 -0.63
C ILE A 338 15.85 20.07 -0.36
N THR A 339 17.17 19.96 -0.38
CA THR A 339 17.89 18.68 -0.21
C THR A 339 18.55 18.53 1.15
N ASP A 340 18.84 19.65 1.82
CA ASP A 340 19.46 19.66 3.13
C ASP A 340 19.12 20.95 3.88
N ILE A 341 18.94 20.84 5.19
CA ILE A 341 18.78 21.98 6.10
C ILE A 341 19.69 21.70 7.29
N SER A 342 20.74 22.50 7.45
CA SER A 342 21.68 22.41 8.56
C SER A 342 21.52 23.61 9.49
N ILE A 343 21.64 23.37 10.79
CA ILE A 343 21.63 24.44 11.80
C ILE A 343 23.08 24.91 11.99
N GLU A 344 23.35 26.18 11.68
CA GLU A 344 24.68 26.77 11.87
C GLU A 344 24.87 27.26 13.31
N SER A 345 23.84 27.86 13.90
CA SER A 345 23.86 28.31 15.28
C SER A 345 22.44 28.43 15.84
N THR A 346 22.32 28.30 17.16
CA THR A 346 21.06 28.51 17.87
C THR A 346 21.34 29.14 19.23
N GLY A 347 20.49 30.09 19.63
CA GLY A 347 20.50 30.67 20.97
C GLY A 347 19.47 30.05 21.92
N ASP A 348 18.82 28.96 21.53
CA ASP A 348 17.77 28.30 22.29
C ASP A 348 18.29 27.17 23.20
N ASP A 349 17.48 26.78 24.18
CA ASP A 349 17.78 25.66 25.08
C ASP A 349 17.80 24.33 24.30
N ALA A 350 18.90 23.57 24.42
CA ALA A 350 19.18 22.41 23.59
C ALA A 350 18.10 21.31 23.66
N GLU A 351 17.46 21.13 24.81
CA GLU A 351 16.43 20.11 25.02
C GLU A 351 15.19 20.36 24.14
N PHE A 352 14.67 21.59 24.16
CA PHE A 352 13.51 21.98 23.34
C PHE A 352 13.88 22.18 21.88
N PHE A 353 15.07 22.73 21.62
CA PHE A 353 15.56 22.95 20.27
C PHE A 353 15.78 21.64 19.51
N ASN A 354 16.36 20.61 20.14
CA ASN A 354 16.57 19.32 19.48
C ASN A 354 15.26 18.59 19.19
N LYS A 355 14.26 18.73 20.09
CA LYS A 355 12.91 18.21 19.87
C LYS A 355 12.25 18.88 18.65
N ALA A 356 12.36 20.20 18.53
CA ALA A 356 11.85 20.95 17.37
C ALA A 356 12.63 20.65 16.08
N LYS A 357 13.96 20.62 16.17
CA LYS A 357 14.87 20.41 15.03
C LYS A 357 14.57 19.13 14.27
N ASN A 358 14.44 18.01 14.98
CA ASN A 358 14.29 16.71 14.33
C ASN A 358 12.95 16.56 13.61
N THR A 359 11.87 17.12 14.17
CA THR A 359 10.54 17.04 13.57
C THR A 359 10.35 18.07 12.45
N VAL A 360 10.64 19.34 12.73
CA VAL A 360 10.35 20.45 11.81
C VAL A 360 11.23 20.39 10.55
N ILE A 361 12.51 20.03 10.68
CA ILE A 361 13.38 19.92 9.49
C ILE A 361 12.94 18.78 8.58
N GLN A 362 12.54 17.63 9.15
CA GLN A 362 12.07 16.49 8.37
C GLN A 362 10.75 16.80 7.65
N GLU A 363 9.85 17.53 8.31
CA GLU A 363 8.59 17.99 7.72
C GLU A 363 8.83 18.97 6.56
N ILE A 364 9.74 19.95 6.72
CA ILE A 364 10.09 20.86 5.62
C ILE A 364 10.76 20.12 4.45
N LEU A 365 11.64 19.14 4.74
CA LEU A 365 12.28 18.33 3.71
C LEU A 365 11.29 17.41 2.98
N SER A 366 10.26 16.93 3.65
CA SER A 366 9.24 16.05 3.04
C SER A 366 8.19 16.84 2.26
N GLU A 367 7.73 17.98 2.78
CA GLU A 367 6.69 18.80 2.17
C GLU A 367 7.22 19.83 1.16
N GLN A 368 8.53 20.11 1.17
CA GLN A 368 9.19 21.09 0.30
C GLN A 368 8.63 22.53 0.45
N THR A 369 8.04 22.84 1.61
CA THR A 369 7.46 24.15 1.95
C THR A 369 7.68 24.47 3.42
N THR A 370 7.73 25.77 3.74
CA THR A 370 7.66 26.26 5.12
C THR A 370 6.25 26.73 5.51
N LYS A 371 5.34 26.86 4.53
CA LYS A 371 3.95 27.26 4.76
C LYS A 371 3.12 26.03 5.14
N GLY A 372 2.56 26.03 6.34
CA GLY A 372 1.68 24.97 6.84
C GLY A 372 2.35 23.89 7.67
N VAL A 373 3.67 23.99 7.90
CA VAL A 373 4.42 23.10 8.79
C VAL A 373 4.03 23.35 10.24
N ASP A 374 3.65 22.29 10.95
CA ASP A 374 3.14 22.39 12.31
C ASP A 374 4.27 22.55 13.34
N THR A 375 3.98 23.28 14.42
CA THR A 375 4.94 23.41 15.52
C THR A 375 4.85 22.22 16.48
N VAL A 376 5.97 21.87 17.13
CA VAL A 376 6.01 20.75 18.07
C VAL A 376 5.47 21.16 19.46
N SER A 377 4.55 20.38 20.02
CA SER A 377 4.02 20.57 21.37
C SER A 377 5.13 20.62 22.43
N GLY A 378 5.20 21.74 23.15
CA GLY A 378 6.22 22.03 24.16
C GLY A 378 7.53 22.63 23.61
N ALA A 379 7.66 22.82 22.30
CA ALA A 379 8.83 23.47 21.67
C ALA A 379 8.41 24.52 20.62
N THR A 380 7.20 25.10 20.78
CA THR A 380 6.54 25.97 19.79
C THR A 380 7.40 27.16 19.34
N PHE A 381 8.10 27.83 20.26
CA PHE A 381 8.94 28.99 19.93
C PHE A 381 10.19 28.61 19.13
N SER A 382 10.83 27.49 19.50
CA SER A 382 11.98 26.95 18.76
C SER A 382 11.56 26.38 17.39
N SER A 383 10.37 25.77 17.28
CA SER A 383 9.80 25.34 16.00
C SER A 383 9.57 26.53 15.06
N ASN A 384 8.95 27.61 15.55
CA ASN A 384 8.75 28.83 14.76
C ASN A 384 10.07 29.47 14.33
N GLY A 385 11.09 29.48 15.20
CA GLY A 385 12.42 29.98 14.86
C GLY A 385 13.05 29.24 13.68
N ILE A 386 12.92 27.90 13.63
CA ILE A 386 13.42 27.09 12.51
C ILE A 386 12.60 27.34 11.24
N ILE A 387 11.27 27.32 11.31
CA ILE A 387 10.39 27.54 10.16
C ILE A 387 10.66 28.90 9.51
N GLN A 388 10.77 29.95 10.33
CA GLN A 388 11.03 31.31 9.85
C GLN A 388 12.45 31.48 9.31
N ALA A 389 13.46 30.86 9.93
CA ALA A 389 14.84 30.93 9.43
C ALA A 389 14.98 30.23 8.07
N VAL A 390 14.25 29.13 7.85
CA VAL A 390 14.21 28.45 6.53
C VAL A 390 13.41 29.27 5.52
N ALA A 391 12.31 29.91 5.94
CA ALA A 391 11.53 30.79 5.07
C ALA A 391 12.35 32.03 4.63
N ASP A 392 13.15 32.60 5.54
CA ASP A 392 14.10 33.68 5.27
C ASP A 392 15.18 33.23 4.28
N ALA A 393 15.78 32.05 4.49
CA ALA A 393 16.77 31.47 3.58
C ALA A 393 16.21 31.27 2.16
N LEU A 394 14.96 30.83 2.04
CA LEU A 394 14.31 30.58 0.76
C LEU A 394 13.67 31.83 0.12
N GLY A 395 13.70 32.98 0.82
CA GLY A 395 13.08 34.23 0.35
C GLY A 395 11.55 34.19 0.31
N ILE A 396 10.92 33.34 1.11
CA ILE A 396 9.47 33.17 1.25
C ILE A 396 9.00 33.97 2.46
N THR A 397 9.34 35.25 2.53
CA THR A 397 8.82 36.12 3.60
C THR A 397 7.52 36.75 3.13
N ASP A 398 6.43 36.49 3.86
CA ASP A 398 5.24 37.32 3.72
C ASP A 398 5.64 38.74 4.14
N SER A 399 5.58 39.68 3.20
CA SER A 399 5.78 41.11 3.45
C SER A 399 4.61 41.66 4.25
N SER A 400 4.52 41.26 5.51
CA SER A 400 3.67 41.87 6.55
C SER A 400 4.10 41.37 7.93
N ASP A 401 5.32 41.74 8.35
CA ASP A 401 5.63 42.22 9.69
C ASP A 401 7.15 42.25 9.91
N SER A 402 7.80 43.15 9.18
CA SER A 402 9.13 43.65 9.54
C SER A 402 9.03 45.15 9.70
N ALA A 403 8.64 45.59 10.90
CA ALA A 403 8.96 46.93 11.36
C ALA A 403 9.13 46.96 12.89
N ARG A 404 10.42 46.88 13.26
CA ARG A 404 11.09 47.57 14.38
C ARG A 404 11.18 46.85 15.73
N THR A 405 12.38 46.37 16.01
CA THR A 405 13.16 46.87 17.16
C THR A 405 14.65 46.83 16.84
N ASP A 406 15.14 47.89 16.20
CA ASP A 406 16.49 48.37 16.46
C ASP A 406 16.40 49.35 17.64
N GLY A 407 17.23 49.13 18.64
CA GLY A 407 17.28 49.98 19.82
C GLY A 407 18.53 49.76 20.65
N SER A 408 19.65 50.34 20.23
CA SER A 408 20.69 50.79 21.16
C SER A 408 21.20 52.16 20.77
N GLY A 409 21.02 53.11 21.70
CA GLY A 409 21.86 54.29 21.85
C GLY A 409 21.42 55.58 21.16
N SER A 410 20.63 56.42 21.85
CA SER A 410 21.12 57.72 22.35
C SER A 410 19.97 58.61 22.86
N SER A 411 20.06 58.93 24.15
CA SER A 411 19.91 60.26 24.78
C SER A 411 19.01 61.32 24.12
N GLY A 412 18.05 61.85 24.90
CA GLY A 412 17.66 63.26 24.82
C GLY A 412 16.18 63.58 24.97
N SER A 413 15.81 63.95 26.21
CA SER A 413 14.91 65.07 26.57
C SER A 413 13.46 65.16 26.06
N ASP A 414 12.57 65.13 27.06
CA ASP A 414 11.50 66.09 27.34
C ASP A 414 10.08 65.99 26.72
N SER A 415 9.15 65.77 27.66
CA SER A 415 7.90 66.51 27.91
C SER A 415 6.62 66.18 27.12
N GLY A 416 5.72 65.47 27.82
CA GLY A 416 4.47 66.08 28.33
C GLY A 416 3.17 65.84 27.55
N GLY A 417 2.12 65.45 28.29
CA GLY A 417 0.69 65.56 27.92
C GLY A 417 0.04 64.25 27.47
N SER A 418 -0.56 63.43 28.34
CA SER A 418 -1.86 63.57 29.03
C SER A 418 -3.09 63.22 28.17
N SER A 419 -3.86 62.26 28.71
CA SER A 419 -5.32 62.03 28.59
C SER A 419 -5.90 61.71 27.21
N ASP A 420 -6.98 60.95 27.02
CA ASP A 420 -7.91 60.18 27.85
C ASP A 420 -8.76 59.32 26.89
N ASP A 421 -9.59 58.45 27.46
CA ASP A 421 -10.79 57.81 26.90
C ASP A 421 -10.66 56.48 26.15
N THR A 422 -10.93 55.34 26.80
CA THR A 422 -12.23 54.78 27.29
C THR A 422 -13.06 54.19 26.15
N THR A 423 -13.15 52.85 26.10
CA THR A 423 -14.39 52.08 26.34
C THR A 423 -14.16 50.59 26.08
N GLY A 424 -14.65 49.72 26.97
CA GLY A 424 -14.91 48.31 26.66
C GLY A 424 -14.37 47.28 27.64
N ASN A 425 -14.69 47.43 28.94
CA ASN A 425 -14.57 46.36 29.92
C ASN A 425 -15.85 45.50 29.96
N SER A 426 -15.68 44.29 30.51
CA SER A 426 -16.69 43.32 31.00
C SER A 426 -17.17 42.31 29.96
N SER A 427 -17.12 40.99 30.18
CA SER A 427 -16.70 40.14 31.31
C SER A 427 -16.91 38.70 30.80
N ASP A 428 -15.94 37.79 30.82
CA ASP A 428 -15.34 37.08 31.98
C ASP A 428 -16.17 35.86 32.47
N GLY A 429 -15.47 34.75 32.73
CA GLY A 429 -15.98 33.48 33.27
C GLY A 429 -15.87 32.28 32.31
N SER A 430 -14.70 31.64 32.13
CA SER A 430 -14.15 30.52 32.96
C SER A 430 -14.93 29.21 32.72
N SER A 431 -14.38 28.01 32.49
CA SER A 431 -13.05 27.42 32.75
C SER A 431 -13.04 25.98 32.22
N GLY A 432 -11.84 25.48 31.86
CA GLY A 432 -11.44 24.06 31.84
C GLY A 432 -11.92 23.24 30.63
N SER A 433 -11.20 22.29 30.06
CA SER A 433 -9.91 21.67 30.37
C SER A 433 -9.57 20.76 29.17
N ASP A 434 -8.28 20.63 28.85
CA ASP A 434 -7.56 19.46 28.28
C ASP A 434 -8.10 18.80 26.99
N GLY A 435 -7.34 18.53 25.92
CA GLY A 435 -5.90 18.30 25.75
C GLY A 435 -5.69 16.97 24.99
N GLY A 436 -4.77 16.94 24.01
CA GLY A 436 -4.23 15.71 23.37
C GLY A 436 -4.74 15.46 21.94
N SER A 437 -4.06 15.86 20.85
CA SER A 437 -2.72 15.47 20.33
C SER A 437 -2.69 13.98 19.94
N SER A 438 -2.71 13.67 18.62
CA SER A 438 -1.55 13.25 17.78
C SER A 438 -1.02 11.85 18.17
N SER A 439 -0.50 10.97 17.33
CA SER A 439 0.06 10.99 15.97
C SER A 439 0.42 9.53 15.63
N ASP A 440 0.68 9.27 14.36
CA ASP A 440 1.16 8.00 13.77
C ASP A 440 2.47 7.48 14.38
N ASP A 441 2.74 6.19 14.15
CA ASP A 441 4.11 5.68 14.07
C ASP A 441 4.28 4.71 12.89
N SER A 442 5.51 4.74 12.38
CA SER A 442 6.07 4.08 11.23
C SER A 442 6.56 2.68 11.60
N THR A 443 6.78 1.81 10.63
CA THR A 443 7.82 0.77 10.80
C THR A 443 8.41 0.38 9.46
N ASP A 444 9.72 0.55 9.42
CA ASP A 444 10.68 -0.01 8.49
C ASP A 444 10.91 -1.49 8.83
N SER A 445 11.21 -2.31 7.83
CA SER A 445 11.80 -3.64 8.01
C SER A 445 12.43 -4.10 6.70
N SER A 446 13.75 -3.97 6.68
CA SER A 446 14.66 -4.81 5.92
C SER A 446 14.58 -6.26 6.39
N SER A 447 14.49 -7.20 5.47
CA SER A 447 14.92 -8.59 5.72
C SER A 447 15.56 -9.17 4.47
N GLU A 448 16.87 -9.37 4.55
CA GLU A 448 17.62 -10.33 3.76
C GLU A 448 17.12 -11.74 4.13
N ASN A 449 17.04 -12.61 3.12
CA ASN A 449 16.57 -13.98 3.27
C ASN A 449 17.78 -14.89 3.04
N ASP A 450 18.41 -15.36 4.11
CA ASP A 450 19.30 -16.51 4.05
C ASP A 450 18.49 -17.78 4.32
N SER A 451 18.76 -18.78 3.51
CA SER A 451 18.05 -20.05 3.48
C SER A 451 18.66 -21.00 4.50
N ASP A 452 17.90 -21.47 5.48
CA ASP A 452 18.10 -22.82 6.00
C ASP A 452 16.81 -23.42 6.56
N GLY A 453 16.59 -24.70 6.25
CA GLY A 453 15.46 -25.46 6.74
C GLY A 453 15.83 -26.16 8.03
N THR A 454 15.48 -25.59 9.18
CA THR A 454 15.47 -26.30 10.46
C THR A 454 14.23 -25.86 11.25
N SER A 455 13.51 -26.81 11.85
CA SER A 455 12.42 -26.49 12.75
C SER A 455 12.98 -25.82 14.01
N ASP A 456 12.70 -24.54 14.23
CA ASP A 456 13.00 -23.79 15.46
C ASP A 456 12.13 -24.26 16.63
N SER A 457 12.29 -25.51 17.05
CA SER A 457 11.76 -25.98 18.34
C SER A 457 12.78 -25.66 19.43
N LEU A 458 12.35 -25.04 20.52
CA LEU A 458 13.21 -24.76 21.67
C LEU A 458 13.83 -26.06 22.19
N ASP A 459 15.16 -26.13 22.24
CA ASP A 459 15.87 -27.27 22.83
C ASP A 459 15.92 -27.11 24.35
N LEU A 460 14.91 -27.66 25.02
CA LEU A 460 14.79 -27.65 26.48
C LEU A 460 15.44 -28.88 27.13
N SER A 461 16.28 -29.63 26.42
CA SER A 461 16.94 -30.85 26.94
C SER A 461 17.86 -30.58 28.14
N SER A 462 18.37 -29.35 28.26
CA SER A 462 19.20 -28.86 29.37
C SER A 462 18.39 -28.28 30.54
N VAL A 463 17.11 -27.95 30.32
CA VAL A 463 16.21 -27.37 31.33
C VAL A 463 15.56 -28.49 32.13
N LYS A 464 15.69 -28.45 33.45
CA LYS A 464 15.08 -29.43 34.35
C LYS A 464 13.58 -29.17 34.48
N ASP A 465 12.84 -30.21 34.86
CA ASP A 465 11.43 -30.03 35.19
C ASP A 465 11.29 -29.13 36.43
N GLY A 466 10.48 -28.08 36.32
CA GLY A 466 10.41 -27.01 37.32
C GLY A 466 9.52 -25.85 36.87
N THR A 467 9.33 -24.87 37.76
CA THR A 467 8.67 -23.61 37.44
C THR A 467 9.69 -22.49 37.56
N TYR A 468 9.77 -21.68 36.52
CA TYR A 468 10.78 -20.64 36.34
C TYR A 468 10.10 -19.31 36.14
N THR A 469 10.61 -18.26 36.76
CA THR A 469 10.08 -16.89 36.64
C THR A 469 11.02 -16.05 35.80
N GLY A 470 10.47 -15.27 34.88
CA GLY A 470 11.24 -14.35 34.05
C GLY A 470 10.52 -13.03 33.86
N THR A 471 11.29 -12.03 33.43
CA THR A 471 10.84 -10.64 33.29
C THR A 471 11.17 -10.10 31.90
N GLY A 472 10.30 -9.27 31.35
CA GLY A 472 10.48 -8.66 30.03
C GLY A 472 9.84 -7.28 29.95
N THR A 473 10.26 -6.49 28.97
CA THR A 473 9.95 -5.06 28.85
C THR A 473 8.84 -4.82 27.83
N GLY A 474 7.70 -4.33 28.31
CA GLY A 474 6.53 -3.92 27.52
C GLY A 474 6.57 -2.43 27.12
N LEU A 475 5.43 -1.89 26.71
CA LEU A 475 5.33 -0.49 26.25
C LEU A 475 5.49 0.53 27.39
N ARG A 476 4.96 0.21 28.58
CA ARG A 476 4.87 1.11 29.73
C ARG A 476 5.60 0.62 30.97
N GLY A 477 6.11 -0.61 30.95
CA GLY A 477 6.87 -1.17 32.07
C GLY A 477 7.10 -2.67 31.98
N GLU A 478 7.43 -3.28 33.10
CA GLU A 478 7.85 -4.68 33.17
C GLU A 478 6.66 -5.66 33.14
N THR A 479 6.83 -6.79 32.47
CA THR A 479 5.94 -7.95 32.48
C THR A 479 6.68 -9.12 33.11
N LYS A 480 6.07 -9.74 34.14
CA LYS A 480 6.62 -10.92 34.83
C LYS A 480 5.76 -12.15 34.56
N VAL A 481 6.42 -13.24 34.18
CA VAL A 481 5.77 -14.51 33.83
C VAL A 481 6.38 -15.67 34.58
N SER A 482 5.58 -16.72 34.77
CA SER A 482 5.96 -17.98 35.40
C SER A 482 5.71 -19.12 34.42
N VAL A 483 6.77 -19.86 34.09
CA VAL A 483 6.80 -20.89 33.05
C VAL A 483 7.08 -22.25 33.70
N THR A 484 6.17 -23.21 33.53
CA THR A 484 6.33 -24.58 34.05
C THR A 484 6.77 -25.54 32.96
N VAL A 485 7.96 -26.12 33.15
CA VAL A 485 8.54 -27.14 32.26
C VAL A 485 8.36 -28.53 32.89
N LYS A 486 7.84 -29.49 32.10
CA LYS A 486 7.74 -30.92 32.48
C LYS A 486 8.13 -31.80 31.30
N SER A 487 8.94 -32.82 31.55
CA SER A 487 9.50 -33.72 30.53
C SER A 487 10.11 -32.95 29.36
N HIS A 488 10.89 -31.91 29.66
CA HIS A 488 11.54 -31.02 28.68
C HIS A 488 10.56 -30.31 27.71
N LYS A 489 9.34 -30.00 28.17
CA LYS A 489 8.34 -29.22 27.44
C LYS A 489 7.66 -28.20 28.32
N ILE A 490 7.34 -27.04 27.76
CA ILE A 490 6.54 -26.01 28.40
C ILE A 490 5.10 -26.51 28.50
N THR A 491 4.60 -26.63 29.73
CA THR A 491 3.25 -27.13 30.01
C THR A 491 2.29 -26.03 30.43
N GLU A 492 2.80 -24.93 30.98
CA GLU A 492 1.99 -23.83 31.49
C GLU A 492 2.82 -22.54 31.48
N ILE A 493 2.17 -21.43 31.14
CA ILE A 493 2.72 -20.08 31.25
C ILE A 493 1.65 -19.24 31.95
N THR A 494 2.01 -18.62 33.07
CA THR A 494 1.13 -17.77 33.88
C THR A 494 1.72 -16.36 33.95
N ILE A 495 0.91 -15.34 33.70
CA ILE A 495 1.32 -13.95 33.92
C ILE A 495 1.18 -13.64 35.42
N GLU A 496 2.27 -13.22 36.07
CA GLU A 496 2.25 -12.86 37.49
C GLU A 496 1.90 -11.39 37.69
N SER A 497 2.49 -10.51 36.88
CA SER A 497 2.22 -9.07 36.90
C SER A 497 2.60 -8.42 35.57
N TYR A 498 1.97 -7.29 35.25
CA TYR A 498 2.32 -6.47 34.10
C TYR A 498 1.96 -5.00 34.37
N GLU A 499 2.67 -4.09 33.72
CA GLU A 499 2.48 -2.63 33.87
C GLU A 499 1.86 -1.95 32.63
N ASP A 500 1.63 -2.71 31.57
CA ASP A 500 1.00 -2.24 30.32
C ASP A 500 -0.52 -1.98 30.46
N ASP A 501 -1.07 -1.25 29.49
CA ASP A 501 -2.51 -1.00 29.40
C ASP A 501 -3.28 -2.34 29.21
N GLU A 502 -4.17 -2.68 30.15
CA GLU A 502 -4.95 -3.93 30.22
C GLU A 502 -5.55 -4.34 28.86
N GLN A 503 -6.13 -3.40 28.11
CA GLN A 503 -6.79 -3.70 26.83
C GLN A 503 -5.82 -4.30 25.79
N TYR A 504 -4.58 -3.82 25.74
CA TYR A 504 -3.58 -4.26 24.78
C TYR A 504 -2.84 -5.50 25.31
N PHE A 505 -2.57 -5.55 26.61
CA PHE A 505 -1.96 -6.71 27.25
C PHE A 505 -2.82 -7.97 27.12
N GLN A 506 -4.13 -7.88 27.36
CA GLN A 506 -5.07 -9.00 27.18
C GLN A 506 -5.15 -9.49 25.73
N ALA A 507 -5.06 -8.57 24.76
CA ALA A 507 -5.02 -8.92 23.35
C ALA A 507 -3.76 -9.72 23.00
N ALA A 508 -2.59 -9.33 23.52
CA ALA A 508 -1.34 -10.09 23.37
C ALA A 508 -1.41 -11.46 24.08
N GLN A 509 -1.85 -11.49 25.33
CA GLN A 509 -1.90 -12.70 26.16
C GLN A 509 -2.74 -13.82 25.55
N SER A 510 -3.94 -13.49 25.05
CA SER A 510 -4.95 -14.48 24.63
C SER A 510 -4.56 -15.33 23.41
N GLY A 511 -3.71 -14.79 22.53
CA GLY A 511 -3.19 -15.51 21.36
C GLY A 511 -1.82 -16.13 21.63
N MET A 512 -0.91 -15.35 22.22
CA MET A 512 0.51 -15.68 22.27
C MET A 512 0.85 -16.87 23.15
N ILE A 513 0.29 -16.94 24.37
CA ILE A 513 0.57 -18.06 25.28
C ILE A 513 0.13 -19.39 24.67
N SER A 514 -1.01 -19.40 23.96
CA SER A 514 -1.50 -20.61 23.29
C SER A 514 -0.58 -21.05 22.16
N GLU A 515 0.00 -20.12 21.41
CA GLU A 515 0.91 -20.42 20.31
C GLU A 515 2.27 -20.93 20.82
N ILE A 516 2.82 -20.32 21.87
CA ILE A 516 4.07 -20.79 22.50
C ILE A 516 3.90 -22.21 23.04
N LEU A 517 2.79 -22.50 23.73
CA LEU A 517 2.50 -23.84 24.24
C LEU A 517 2.31 -24.87 23.12
N GLN A 518 1.72 -24.47 21.99
CA GLN A 518 1.49 -25.36 20.86
C GLN A 518 2.76 -25.65 20.05
N GLN A 519 3.54 -24.61 19.76
CA GLN A 519 4.72 -24.69 18.90
C GLN A 519 5.99 -25.06 19.67
N GLN A 520 5.99 -24.88 21.00
CA GLN A 520 7.19 -25.02 21.83
C GLN A 520 8.34 -24.18 21.26
N SER A 521 8.01 -22.96 20.83
CA SER A 521 8.92 -22.02 20.19
C SER A 521 8.61 -20.60 20.66
N LEU A 522 9.65 -19.75 20.69
CA LEU A 522 9.52 -18.31 20.89
C LEU A 522 9.39 -17.56 19.56
N SER A 523 9.57 -18.24 18.43
CA SER A 523 9.36 -17.70 17.07
C SER A 523 7.86 -17.66 16.73
N VAL A 524 7.06 -17.00 17.55
CA VAL A 524 5.61 -16.80 17.36
C VAL A 524 5.32 -15.36 16.95
N ASP A 525 4.28 -15.17 16.13
CA ASP A 525 3.94 -13.84 15.61
C ASP A 525 3.40 -12.93 16.72
N THR A 526 3.84 -11.67 16.73
CA THR A 526 3.29 -10.67 17.65
C THR A 526 1.87 -10.28 17.26
N VAL A 527 1.06 -9.87 18.25
CA VAL A 527 -0.33 -9.48 18.00
C VAL A 527 -0.39 -8.05 17.45
N SER A 528 -1.00 -7.88 16.27
CA SER A 528 -1.17 -6.57 15.62
C SER A 528 -1.90 -5.59 16.53
N GLY A 529 -1.28 -4.43 16.80
CA GLY A 529 -1.79 -3.41 17.71
C GLY A 529 -1.43 -3.64 19.19
N ALA A 530 -0.76 -4.73 19.53
CA ALA A 530 -0.23 -5.02 20.86
C ALA A 530 1.23 -5.53 20.78
N THR A 531 1.99 -5.04 19.80
CA THR A 531 3.35 -5.51 19.46
C THR A 531 4.33 -5.35 20.62
N PHE A 532 4.35 -4.20 21.30
CA PHE A 532 5.23 -3.96 22.44
C PHE A 532 4.92 -4.90 23.61
N SER A 533 3.65 -5.05 23.98
CA SER A 533 3.22 -6.00 25.02
C SER A 533 3.49 -7.46 24.63
N SER A 534 3.40 -7.78 23.33
CA SER A 534 3.74 -9.10 22.79
C SER A 534 5.24 -9.41 22.96
N ASN A 535 6.10 -8.46 22.61
CA ASN A 535 7.55 -8.62 22.78
C ASN A 535 7.95 -8.73 24.26
N GLY A 536 7.29 -7.99 25.15
CA GLY A 536 7.52 -8.09 26.59
C GLY A 536 7.17 -9.47 27.17
N ILE A 537 6.11 -10.12 26.67
CA ILE A 537 5.77 -11.50 27.06
C ILE A 537 6.81 -12.49 26.53
N LEU A 538 7.27 -12.33 25.28
CA LEU A 538 8.27 -13.22 24.68
C LEU A 538 9.61 -13.14 25.40
N GLU A 539 10.07 -11.92 25.71
CA GLU A 539 11.29 -11.69 26.48
C GLU A 539 11.18 -12.29 27.88
N ALA A 540 10.05 -12.12 28.56
CA ALA A 540 9.85 -12.67 29.90
C ALA A 540 9.86 -14.22 29.91
N VAL A 541 9.32 -14.86 28.86
CA VAL A 541 9.38 -16.33 28.71
C VAL A 541 10.80 -16.77 28.34
N ALA A 542 11.52 -16.00 27.53
CA ALA A 542 12.91 -16.27 27.17
C ALA A 542 13.83 -16.21 28.39
N ASP A 543 13.69 -15.17 29.21
CA ASP A 543 14.43 -14.96 30.47
C ASP A 543 14.14 -16.10 31.46
N ALA A 544 12.87 -16.51 31.62
CA ALA A 544 12.49 -17.64 32.47
C ALA A 544 13.17 -18.96 32.04
N LEU A 545 13.36 -19.15 30.74
CA LEU A 545 13.96 -20.35 30.17
C LEU A 545 15.47 -20.23 29.92
N GLN A 546 16.07 -19.07 30.22
CA GLN A 546 17.47 -18.74 29.96
C GLN A 546 17.88 -18.95 28.49
N VAL A 547 17.03 -18.51 27.57
CA VAL A 547 17.29 -18.55 26.13
C VAL A 547 17.41 -17.13 25.59
N ASP A 548 18.29 -16.94 24.60
CA ASP A 548 18.51 -15.62 24.01
C ASP A 548 17.27 -15.19 23.21
N PHE A 549 16.80 -13.96 23.47
CA PHE A 549 15.73 -13.31 22.74
C PHE A 549 16.08 -11.84 22.59
N ASP A 550 16.05 -11.33 21.35
CA ASP A 550 16.32 -9.93 21.06
C ASP A 550 15.01 -9.14 21.10
N ASN A 551 14.80 -8.37 22.17
CA ASN A 551 13.59 -7.56 22.30
C ASN A 551 13.76 -6.21 21.59
N PRO A 552 13.03 -5.95 20.49
CA PRO A 552 13.13 -4.68 19.75
C PRO A 552 12.59 -3.48 20.54
N ASN A 553 11.97 -3.69 21.72
CA ASN A 553 11.52 -2.63 22.60
C ASN A 553 12.68 -2.01 23.41
N ASP A 554 13.82 -2.69 23.55
CA ASP A 554 14.93 -2.21 24.38
C ASP A 554 15.90 -1.32 23.57
N SER A 555 15.77 -0.01 23.74
CA SER A 555 16.71 0.98 23.16
C SER A 555 18.01 1.14 23.95
N SER A 556 18.40 0.16 24.78
CA SER A 556 19.67 0.15 25.51
C SER A 556 20.72 -0.83 24.96
N SER A 557 20.82 -1.00 23.64
CA SER A 557 21.99 -1.67 23.03
C SER A 557 23.21 -0.74 22.95
N GLY A 558 23.80 -0.47 24.12
CA GLY A 558 25.13 0.09 24.28
C GLY A 558 25.91 -0.70 25.32
N GLU A 559 26.59 -1.77 24.87
CA GLU A 559 27.69 -2.48 25.54
C GLU A 559 27.55 -2.77 27.05
N PHE A 560 27.16 -3.99 27.42
CA PHE A 560 27.69 -4.61 28.65
C PHE A 560 28.04 -6.08 28.42
N SER A 561 29.35 -6.32 28.32
CA SER A 561 29.99 -7.64 28.29
C SER A 561 29.83 -8.37 29.63
N HIS A 562 29.78 -9.70 29.58
CA HIS A 562 29.74 -10.65 30.69
C HIS A 562 30.57 -10.27 31.92
N GLY A 563 29.95 -10.38 33.11
CA GLY A 563 30.64 -10.40 34.40
C GLY A 563 30.32 -11.68 35.17
N HIS A 564 31.28 -12.61 35.22
CA HIS A 564 31.27 -13.79 36.08
C HIS A 564 30.99 -13.46 37.56
N GLY A 565 30.05 -14.18 38.18
CA GLY A 565 29.88 -14.27 39.64
C GLY A 565 29.74 -15.73 40.06
N GLY A 566 30.81 -16.30 40.61
CA GLY A 566 30.98 -17.73 40.84
C GLY A 566 30.05 -18.37 41.88
N HIS A 567 29.76 -19.64 41.63
CA HIS A 567 29.35 -20.63 42.62
C HIS A 567 30.29 -20.61 43.84
N GLY A 568 29.73 -20.37 45.02
CA GLY A 568 30.33 -20.75 46.30
C GLY A 568 29.62 -21.97 46.84
N ASP A 569 30.29 -23.12 46.81
CA ASP A 569 29.90 -24.32 47.56
C ASP A 569 29.97 -24.05 49.07
N GLY A 570 28.99 -24.55 49.83
CA GLY A 570 29.05 -24.49 51.30
C GLY A 570 27.80 -24.93 52.05
N GLY A 571 27.58 -26.25 52.12
CA GLY A 571 27.15 -27.01 53.31
C GLY A 571 26.03 -26.50 54.24
N SER A 572 24.99 -27.35 54.35
CA SER A 572 24.34 -27.81 55.59
C SER A 572 23.85 -26.79 56.63
N PHE A 573 22.52 -26.72 56.84
CA PHE A 573 21.96 -26.93 58.18
C PHE A 573 20.46 -27.29 58.15
N GLU A 574 20.10 -28.17 59.07
CA GLU A 574 18.80 -28.77 59.33
C GLU A 574 17.74 -27.78 59.85
N GLY A 575 16.47 -28.12 59.60
CA GLY A 575 15.56 -28.43 60.72
C GLY A 575 14.56 -27.38 61.20
N ASN A 576 13.29 -27.82 61.17
CA ASN A 576 12.16 -27.43 62.02
C ASN A 576 11.62 -26.00 61.84
N GLY A 577 10.31 -25.74 61.80
CA GLY A 577 9.16 -26.55 62.21
C GLY A 577 8.05 -25.57 62.60
N ASP A 578 6.84 -26.10 62.58
CA ASP A 578 5.67 -25.64 63.33
C ASP A 578 4.67 -24.62 62.76
N TYR A 579 3.51 -25.22 62.43
CA TYR A 579 2.15 -24.90 62.89
C TYR A 579 1.44 -23.64 62.38
N SER A 580 0.61 -23.90 61.36
CA SER A 580 -0.86 -23.75 61.37
C SER A 580 -1.47 -23.16 62.65
N GLY A 581 -2.26 -22.10 62.48
CA GLY A 581 -3.19 -21.64 63.49
C GLY A 581 -4.18 -20.58 63.00
N TYR A 582 -5.42 -21.03 62.73
CA TYR A 582 -6.70 -20.31 62.85
C TYR A 582 -6.96 -19.10 61.93
N SER A 583 -7.87 -19.22 60.95
CA SER A 583 -9.34 -19.24 61.08
C SER A 583 -9.98 -17.84 61.19
N ALA A 584 -10.86 -17.62 60.21
CA ALA A 584 -12.11 -16.87 60.27
C ALA A 584 -12.10 -15.34 60.16
N ARG A 585 -12.75 -14.93 59.07
CA ARG A 585 -13.81 -13.92 58.96
C ARG A 585 -13.44 -12.45 59.14
N GLY A 586 -13.71 -11.72 58.06
CA GLY A 586 -13.99 -10.30 57.99
C GLY A 586 -14.39 -9.99 56.56
#